data_AF-A0A8X7C004-F1
#
_entry.id   AF-A0A8X7C004-F1
#
_cell.length_a   1.000
_cell.length_b   1.000
_cell.length_c   1.000
_cell.angle_alpha   90.00
_cell.angle_beta   90.00
_cell.angle_gamma   90.00
#
_symmetry.space_group_name_H-M   'P 1'
#
loop_
_entity.id
_entity.type
_entity.pdbx_description
1 polymer ?
#
loop_
_entity_poly.entity_id
_entity_poly.type
_entity_poly.pdbx_seq_one_letter_code
_entity_poly.pdbx_strand_id
1 'polypeptide(L)'
;MKCRKVEIDHLFNRFETNMDANMDTKRAFDIGKPPKNFNFDAPPMTGVEYLQRVRLEKRKCPKVVVSNIDKTKFRSRQTVTVDEHNGFICARPGFEPNPQWKEEQLELFSSSKINMFENRTNLKEKFERRDVPKINKFEEWCLYCLGSDKYRLMYGKNESEASNDTKTASVSKKPRMEDVCESNPPLLSVILYMNQKKITKLLSYHIDWLEELGFSHCQGEWLYALLVGLEKPLDPDTCAMLRILSRSCSKLRNELTSADHEYLKPLNLILSIISEYFDQKDMSDNFIDNKFK
;
A
#
# COMPACT_ATOMS: atom_id res chain seq x y z
N MET A 1 -14.90 17.33 -41.93
CA MET A 1 -14.87 15.85 -41.88
C MET A 1 -16.20 15.34 -41.34
N LYS A 2 -17.05 14.80 -42.23
CA LYS A 2 -18.24 14.00 -41.86
C LYS A 2 -17.76 12.57 -41.67
N CYS A 3 -17.96 11.98 -40.50
CA CYS A 3 -18.17 10.54 -40.28
C CYS A 3 -18.42 10.26 -38.79
N ARG A 4 -19.27 9.28 -38.50
CA ARG A 4 -19.73 8.78 -37.19
C ARG A 4 -20.88 9.54 -36.52
N LYS A 5 -22.08 9.41 -37.09
CA LYS A 5 -23.34 9.72 -36.39
C LYS A 5 -24.36 8.56 -36.40
N VAL A 6 -23.96 7.36 -36.84
CA VAL A 6 -24.91 6.25 -37.13
C VAL A 6 -24.80 5.07 -36.14
N GLU A 7 -23.84 5.07 -35.20
CA GLU A 7 -23.67 3.94 -34.25
C GLU A 7 -24.18 4.18 -32.82
N ILE A 8 -24.68 5.39 -32.50
CA ILE A 8 -25.12 5.72 -31.13
C ILE A 8 -26.58 5.32 -30.89
N ASP A 9 -27.43 5.37 -31.92
CA ASP A 9 -28.88 5.17 -31.77
C ASP A 9 -29.24 3.70 -31.47
N HIS A 10 -28.46 2.74 -31.96
CA HIS A 10 -28.70 1.31 -31.70
C HIS A 10 -28.25 0.86 -30.30
N LEU A 11 -27.26 1.53 -29.70
CA LEU A 11 -26.85 1.25 -28.32
C LEU A 11 -27.84 1.85 -27.32
N PHE A 12 -28.42 3.01 -27.62
CA PHE A 12 -29.42 3.66 -26.76
C PHE A 12 -30.69 2.83 -26.57
N ASN A 13 -31.21 2.23 -27.65
CA ASN A 13 -32.43 1.41 -27.59
C ASN A 13 -32.25 0.07 -26.84
N ARG A 14 -31.02 -0.43 -26.68
CA ARG A 14 -30.75 -1.66 -25.93
C ARG A 14 -30.65 -1.44 -24.42
N PHE A 15 -30.48 -0.19 -23.97
CA PHE A 15 -30.48 0.19 -22.55
C PHE A 15 -31.87 0.47 -21.98
N GLU A 16 -32.90 0.67 -22.82
CA GLU A 16 -34.24 1.04 -22.35
C GLU A 16 -35.01 -0.11 -21.69
N THR A 17 -34.72 -1.37 -22.01
CA THR A 17 -35.46 -2.52 -21.47
C THR A 17 -34.97 -3.04 -20.12
N ASN A 18 -33.84 -2.56 -19.60
CA ASN A 18 -33.20 -3.11 -18.39
C ASN A 18 -33.07 -2.12 -17.21
N MET A 19 -33.63 -0.91 -17.30
CA MET A 19 -33.46 0.13 -16.26
C MET A 19 -34.61 0.26 -15.24
N ASP A 20 -35.64 -0.60 -15.27
CA ASP A 20 -36.68 -0.62 -14.23
C ASP A 20 -36.21 -1.35 -12.94
N ALA A 21 -34.99 -1.87 -12.91
CA ALA A 21 -34.39 -2.54 -11.77
C ALA A 21 -33.38 -1.68 -10.98
N ASN A 22 -33.42 -0.34 -11.10
CA ASN A 22 -32.52 0.52 -10.34
C ASN A 22 -33.16 0.98 -9.01
N MET A 23 -32.54 0.58 -7.90
CA MET A 23 -33.06 0.69 -6.53
C MET A 23 -32.98 2.11 -5.92
N ASP A 24 -32.62 3.13 -6.68
CA ASP A 24 -32.29 4.46 -6.12
C ASP A 24 -33.49 5.39 -5.92
N THR A 25 -34.70 5.02 -6.36
CA THR A 25 -35.93 5.73 -5.97
C THR A 25 -37.11 4.77 -5.83
N LYS A 26 -37.23 4.12 -4.67
CA LYS A 26 -38.43 3.30 -4.38
C LYS A 26 -39.67 4.20 -4.43
N ARG A 27 -40.69 3.80 -5.19
CA ARG A 27 -41.96 4.53 -5.25
C ARG A 27 -42.60 4.54 -3.85
N ALA A 28 -42.80 5.73 -3.30
CA ALA A 28 -43.47 5.90 -2.00
C ALA A 28 -44.99 5.66 -2.10
N PHE A 29 -45.58 5.90 -3.27
CA PHE A 29 -47.01 5.71 -3.51
C PHE A 29 -47.23 4.72 -4.67
N ASP A 30 -48.09 3.73 -4.41
CA ASP A 30 -48.60 2.86 -5.47
C ASP A 30 -49.77 3.56 -6.16
N ILE A 31 -49.52 3.99 -7.39
CA ILE A 31 -50.49 4.70 -8.22
C ILE A 31 -50.72 3.83 -9.44
N GLY A 32 -51.96 3.37 -9.63
CA GLY A 32 -52.35 2.55 -10.77
C GLY A 32 -52.31 3.29 -12.11
N LYS A 33 -52.72 2.62 -13.19
CA LYS A 33 -52.84 3.23 -14.53
C LYS A 33 -53.96 4.29 -14.53
N PRO A 34 -53.81 5.41 -15.25
CA PRO A 34 -54.87 6.41 -15.37
C PRO A 34 -56.07 5.82 -16.14
N PRO A 35 -57.32 6.21 -15.82
CA PRO A 35 -58.52 5.79 -16.56
C PRO A 35 -58.54 6.39 -17.98
N LYS A 36 -59.25 5.74 -18.92
CA LYS A 36 -59.22 6.08 -20.36
C LYS A 36 -59.78 7.47 -20.70
N ASN A 37 -60.67 8.03 -19.87
CA ASN A 37 -61.37 9.30 -20.12
C ASN A 37 -60.90 10.41 -19.17
N PHE A 38 -59.58 10.54 -18.99
CA PHE A 38 -59.01 11.48 -18.03
C PHE A 38 -58.90 12.88 -18.62
N ASN A 39 -59.64 13.85 -18.06
CA ASN A 39 -59.57 15.25 -18.49
C ASN A 39 -58.33 15.93 -17.89
N PHE A 40 -57.40 16.37 -18.73
CA PHE A 40 -56.16 17.02 -18.30
C PHE A 40 -56.30 18.52 -18.01
N ASP A 41 -57.40 19.15 -18.45
CA ASP A 41 -57.58 20.60 -18.41
C ASP A 41 -58.40 21.08 -17.19
N ALA A 42 -59.15 20.19 -16.54
CA ALA A 42 -59.83 20.48 -15.28
C ALA A 42 -58.88 20.28 -14.08
N PRO A 43 -58.95 21.03 -12.97
CA PRO A 43 -58.09 20.81 -11.81
C PRO A 43 -58.33 19.42 -11.17
N PRO A 44 -57.29 18.77 -10.60
CA PRO A 44 -57.45 17.46 -9.97
C PRO A 44 -58.25 17.60 -8.67
N MET A 45 -59.23 16.70 -8.48
CA MET A 45 -60.09 16.70 -7.29
C MET A 45 -59.60 15.71 -6.21
N THR A 46 -58.63 14.84 -6.54
CA THR A 46 -58.05 13.87 -5.60
C THR A 46 -56.51 13.81 -5.68
N GLY A 47 -55.86 13.37 -4.59
CA GLY A 47 -54.41 13.21 -4.55
C GLY A 47 -53.86 12.15 -5.51
N VAL A 48 -54.60 11.05 -5.74
CA VAL A 48 -54.21 10.00 -6.70
C VAL A 48 -54.26 10.52 -8.13
N GLU A 49 -55.31 11.27 -8.46
CA GLU A 49 -55.48 11.93 -9.76
C GLU A 49 -54.33 12.92 -10.05
N TYR A 50 -53.95 13.70 -9.05
CA TYR A 50 -52.80 14.60 -9.14
C TYR A 50 -51.50 13.83 -9.46
N LEU A 51 -51.20 12.76 -8.73
CA LEU A 51 -49.97 11.99 -8.94
C LEU A 51 -49.95 11.25 -10.29
N GLN A 52 -51.11 10.85 -10.82
CA GLN A 52 -51.23 10.32 -12.18
C GLN A 52 -50.88 11.37 -13.24
N ARG A 53 -51.34 12.61 -13.07
CA ARG A 53 -50.98 13.74 -13.95
C ARG A 53 -49.50 14.03 -13.92
N VAL A 54 -48.90 14.13 -12.74
CA VAL A 54 -47.46 14.36 -12.57
C VAL A 54 -46.64 13.26 -13.25
N ARG A 55 -47.07 11.99 -13.20
CA ARG A 55 -46.40 10.89 -13.92
C ARG A 55 -46.46 11.06 -15.44
N LEU A 56 -47.58 11.56 -15.97
CA LEU A 56 -47.75 11.79 -17.41
C LEU A 56 -47.02 13.04 -17.88
N GLU A 57 -47.03 14.11 -17.08
CA GLU A 57 -46.25 15.33 -17.31
C GLU A 57 -44.75 15.05 -17.29
N LYS A 58 -44.26 14.31 -16.28
CA LYS A 58 -42.87 13.88 -16.19
C LYS A 58 -42.42 13.06 -17.40
N ARG A 59 -43.31 12.25 -18.01
CA ARG A 59 -43.02 11.51 -19.25
C ARG A 59 -42.84 12.43 -20.46
N LYS A 60 -43.44 13.61 -20.46
CA LYS A 60 -43.26 14.63 -21.51
C LYS A 60 -41.96 15.42 -21.31
N CYS A 61 -41.46 15.50 -20.07
CA CYS A 61 -40.19 16.13 -19.77
C CYS A 61 -39.00 15.23 -20.14
N PRO A 62 -37.92 15.78 -20.70
CA PRO A 62 -36.68 15.03 -20.93
C PRO A 62 -36.07 14.56 -19.60
N LYS A 63 -35.60 13.31 -19.56
CA LYS A 63 -35.03 12.69 -18.34
C LYS A 63 -33.77 13.39 -17.83
N VAL A 64 -32.96 13.94 -18.75
CA VAL A 64 -31.75 14.70 -18.46
C VAL A 64 -31.76 15.94 -19.33
N VAL A 65 -31.50 17.10 -18.72
CA VAL A 65 -31.30 18.37 -19.43
C VAL A 65 -29.91 18.86 -19.10
N VAL A 66 -29.15 19.27 -20.11
CA VAL A 66 -27.82 19.86 -19.95
C VAL A 66 -27.89 21.33 -20.32
N SER A 67 -27.51 22.20 -19.40
CA SER A 67 -27.39 23.63 -19.66
C SER A 67 -25.97 23.99 -20.12
N ASN A 68 -25.88 24.84 -21.14
CA ASN A 68 -24.59 25.33 -21.62
C ASN A 68 -24.19 26.56 -20.80
N ILE A 69 -23.37 26.35 -19.77
CA ILE A 69 -22.82 27.41 -18.92
C ILE A 69 -21.42 27.76 -19.42
N ASP A 70 -21.10 29.05 -19.47
CA ASP A 70 -19.75 29.52 -19.75
C ASP A 70 -18.82 29.17 -18.58
N LYS A 71 -18.03 28.10 -18.77
CA LYS A 71 -17.09 27.58 -17.77
C LYS A 71 -15.72 28.29 -17.81
N THR A 72 -15.49 29.20 -18.75
CA THR A 72 -14.17 29.83 -18.94
C THR A 72 -13.72 30.65 -17.73
N LYS A 73 -14.68 31.31 -17.04
CA LYS A 73 -14.47 32.12 -15.83
C LYS A 73 -13.95 31.33 -14.62
N PHE A 74 -14.07 30.01 -14.63
CA PHE A 74 -13.66 29.15 -13.52
C PHE A 74 -12.31 28.47 -13.75
N ARG A 75 -11.76 28.53 -14.97
CA ARG A 75 -10.47 27.89 -15.30
C ARG A 75 -9.31 28.47 -14.49
N SER A 76 -9.33 29.78 -14.24
CA SER A 76 -8.31 30.46 -13.41
C SER A 76 -8.48 30.27 -11.91
N ARG A 77 -9.60 29.68 -11.47
CA ARG A 77 -9.94 29.45 -10.05
C ARG A 77 -9.96 27.96 -9.70
N GLN A 78 -9.48 27.11 -10.59
CA GLN A 78 -9.40 25.68 -10.35
C GLN A 78 -8.28 25.42 -9.33
N THR A 79 -8.58 24.63 -8.31
CA THR A 79 -7.57 24.16 -7.36
C THR A 79 -6.53 23.32 -8.13
N VAL A 80 -5.25 23.59 -7.91
CA VAL A 80 -4.17 22.78 -8.47
C VAL A 80 -4.37 21.35 -7.98
N THR A 81 -4.55 20.42 -8.91
CA THR A 81 -4.40 19.00 -8.62
C THR A 81 -2.91 18.76 -8.41
N VAL A 82 -2.50 18.54 -7.16
CA VAL A 82 -1.12 18.12 -6.87
C VAL A 82 -0.97 16.75 -7.52
N ASP A 83 -0.27 16.68 -8.65
CA ASP A 83 0.20 15.41 -9.19
C ASP A 83 1.38 15.01 -8.30
N GLU A 84 1.07 14.31 -7.22
CA GLU A 84 2.06 13.70 -6.35
C GLU A 84 2.78 12.65 -7.19
N HIS A 85 3.93 13.03 -7.77
CA HIS A 85 4.89 12.03 -8.22
C HIS A 85 5.04 11.07 -7.03
N ASN A 86 4.78 9.79 -7.25
CA ASN A 86 4.52 8.84 -6.16
C ASN A 86 5.77 8.56 -5.29
N GLY A 87 6.85 9.33 -5.46
CA GLY A 87 8.10 9.32 -4.70
C GLY A 87 9.06 8.21 -5.12
N PHE A 88 8.65 7.33 -6.06
CA PHE A 88 9.46 6.22 -6.53
C PHE A 88 10.51 6.71 -7.53
N ILE A 89 11.75 6.25 -7.38
CA ILE A 89 12.85 6.62 -8.29
C ILE A 89 13.22 5.41 -9.15
N CYS A 90 13.02 5.53 -10.46
CA CYS A 90 13.40 4.49 -11.42
C CYS A 90 14.86 4.11 -11.31
N ALA A 91 15.17 2.86 -11.67
CA ALA A 91 16.53 2.42 -11.82
C ALA A 91 17.24 3.24 -12.91
N ARG A 92 18.51 3.55 -12.67
CA ARG A 92 19.39 4.01 -13.76
C ARG A 92 19.65 2.86 -14.74
N PRO A 93 19.95 3.15 -16.02
CA PRO A 93 20.29 2.12 -16.99
C PRO A 93 21.40 1.20 -16.45
N GLY A 94 21.15 -0.12 -16.47
CA GLY A 94 22.07 -1.14 -15.93
C GLY A 94 21.87 -1.48 -14.45
N PHE A 95 21.03 -0.75 -13.70
CA PHE A 95 20.65 -1.07 -12.32
C PHE A 95 19.30 -1.78 -12.20
N GLU A 96 18.62 -1.99 -13.34
CA GLU A 96 17.34 -2.69 -13.44
C GLU A 96 17.50 -4.18 -13.14
N PRO A 97 16.50 -4.83 -12.51
CA PRO A 97 16.50 -6.28 -12.37
C PRO A 97 16.31 -6.95 -13.74
N ASN A 98 17.06 -8.02 -13.99
CA ASN A 98 16.79 -8.90 -15.12
C ASN A 98 15.35 -9.48 -14.98
N PRO A 99 14.47 -9.36 -16.00
CA PRO A 99 13.10 -9.86 -15.95
C PRO A 99 12.98 -11.35 -15.61
N GLN A 100 13.85 -12.19 -16.17
CA GLN A 100 13.81 -13.64 -15.92
C GLN A 100 14.19 -13.95 -14.47
N TRP A 101 15.27 -13.32 -13.97
CA TRP A 101 15.68 -13.45 -12.58
C TRP A 101 14.56 -12.99 -11.63
N LYS A 102 13.89 -11.88 -11.96
CA LYS A 102 12.76 -11.35 -11.17
C LYS A 102 11.64 -12.39 -11.04
N GLU A 103 11.24 -13.01 -12.15
CA GLU A 103 10.20 -14.05 -12.17
C GLU A 103 10.59 -15.26 -11.30
N GLU A 104 11.80 -15.79 -11.48
CA GLU A 104 12.33 -16.90 -10.67
C GLU A 104 12.33 -16.59 -9.16
N GLN A 105 12.72 -15.35 -8.78
CA GLN A 105 12.71 -14.95 -7.37
C GLN A 105 11.30 -14.80 -6.79
N LEU A 106 10.34 -14.32 -7.59
CA LEU A 106 8.95 -14.19 -7.15
C LEU A 106 8.29 -15.55 -6.95
N GLU A 107 8.59 -16.51 -7.82
CA GLU A 107 8.15 -17.90 -7.64
C GLU A 107 8.72 -18.50 -6.36
N LEU A 108 10.03 -18.33 -6.12
CA LEU A 108 10.68 -18.80 -4.89
C LEU A 108 10.08 -18.15 -3.64
N PHE A 109 9.81 -16.84 -3.68
CA PHE A 109 9.16 -16.12 -2.59
C PHE A 109 7.76 -16.67 -2.31
N SER A 110 6.93 -16.86 -3.36
CA SER A 110 5.59 -17.42 -3.20
C SER A 110 5.62 -18.84 -2.63
N SER A 111 6.54 -19.68 -3.09
CA SER A 111 6.69 -21.06 -2.64
C SER A 111 7.14 -21.11 -1.18
N SER A 112 8.09 -20.25 -0.80
CA SER A 112 8.57 -20.13 0.58
C SER A 112 7.45 -19.70 1.52
N LYS A 113 6.62 -18.74 1.09
CA LYS A 113 5.47 -18.26 1.86
C LYS A 113 4.39 -19.33 2.04
N ILE A 114 4.02 -20.02 0.95
CA ILE A 114 3.04 -21.11 0.97
C ILE A 114 3.54 -22.21 1.91
N ASN A 115 4.78 -22.66 1.75
CA ASN A 115 5.39 -23.68 2.60
C ASN A 115 5.38 -23.28 4.09
N MET A 116 5.77 -22.04 4.40
CA MET A 116 5.75 -21.53 5.78
C MET A 116 4.34 -21.49 6.36
N PHE A 117 3.33 -21.13 5.55
CA PHE A 117 1.95 -21.03 5.99
C PHE A 117 1.29 -22.40 6.19
N GLU A 118 1.43 -23.30 5.22
CA GLU A 118 0.85 -24.65 5.26
C GLU A 118 1.48 -25.50 6.36
N ASN A 119 2.81 -25.44 6.52
CA ASN A 119 3.52 -26.23 7.53
C ASN A 119 3.66 -25.50 8.87
N ARG A 120 2.92 -24.41 9.12
CA ARG A 120 3.12 -23.55 10.29
C ARG A 120 3.05 -24.29 11.62
N THR A 121 2.13 -25.24 11.78
CA THR A 121 1.99 -26.04 13.01
C THR A 121 3.19 -26.97 13.20
N ASN A 122 3.53 -27.75 12.17
CA ASN A 122 4.67 -28.68 12.19
C ASN A 122 6.00 -27.94 12.43
N LEU A 123 6.16 -26.76 11.84
CA LEU A 123 7.36 -25.95 12.03
C LEU A 123 7.45 -25.37 13.45
N LYS A 124 6.33 -25.04 14.10
CA LYS A 124 6.32 -24.61 15.51
C LYS A 124 6.62 -25.76 16.48
N GLU A 125 6.28 -26.99 16.12
CA GLU A 125 6.68 -28.16 16.91
C GLU A 125 8.18 -28.44 16.76
N LYS A 126 8.71 -28.27 15.55
CA LYS A 126 10.14 -28.50 15.25
C LYS A 126 11.06 -27.42 15.79
N PHE A 127 10.62 -26.16 15.79
CA PHE A 127 11.44 -25.01 16.16
C PHE A 127 10.86 -24.33 17.40
N GLU A 128 11.52 -24.53 18.54
CA GLU A 128 11.10 -23.93 19.80
C GLU A 128 11.10 -22.39 19.75
N ARG A 129 10.16 -21.81 20.50
CA ARG A 129 10.02 -20.36 20.60
C ARG A 129 11.27 -19.76 21.27
N ARG A 130 11.95 -18.87 20.54
CA ARG A 130 13.05 -18.06 21.10
C ARG A 130 12.51 -16.94 21.97
N ASP A 131 13.30 -16.57 22.99
CA ASP A 131 13.07 -15.33 23.72
C ASP A 131 13.47 -14.15 22.83
N VAL A 132 12.56 -13.19 22.71
CA VAL A 132 12.70 -12.03 21.83
C VAL A 132 12.21 -10.78 22.55
N PRO A 133 12.74 -9.59 22.21
CA PRO A 133 12.32 -8.35 22.85
C PRO A 133 10.81 -8.13 22.75
N LYS A 134 10.25 -7.40 23.70
CA LYS A 134 8.84 -6.97 23.60
C LYS A 134 8.69 -6.04 22.41
N ILE A 135 7.63 -6.19 21.61
CA ILE A 135 7.45 -5.42 20.35
C ILE A 135 7.45 -3.89 20.55
N ASN A 136 7.06 -3.41 21.72
CA ASN A 136 7.04 -1.97 22.03
C ASN A 136 8.43 -1.40 22.31
N LYS A 137 9.47 -2.23 22.42
CA LYS A 137 10.82 -1.80 22.75
C LYS A 137 11.64 -1.62 21.48
N PHE A 138 11.49 -0.46 20.86
CA PHE A 138 12.14 -0.07 19.61
C PHE A 138 13.66 -0.31 19.61
N GLU A 139 14.35 0.22 20.63
CA GLU A 139 15.80 0.13 20.80
C GLU A 139 16.32 -1.31 20.96
N GLU A 140 15.64 -2.15 21.75
CA GLU A 140 16.04 -3.54 21.95
C GLU A 140 15.91 -4.36 20.66
N TRP A 141 14.90 -4.06 19.83
CA TRP A 141 14.78 -4.66 18.50
C TRP A 141 15.87 -4.19 17.53
N CYS A 142 16.28 -2.92 17.63
CA CYS A 142 17.41 -2.41 16.83
C CYS A 142 18.69 -3.20 17.15
N LEU A 143 19.00 -3.36 18.44
CA LEU A 143 20.14 -4.17 18.88
C LEU A 143 20.00 -5.64 18.46
N TYR A 144 18.81 -6.24 18.62
CA TYR A 144 18.56 -7.63 18.27
C TYR A 144 18.75 -7.90 16.77
N CYS A 145 18.15 -7.07 15.90
CA CYS A 145 18.10 -7.29 14.46
C CYS A 145 19.32 -6.76 13.71
N LEU A 146 19.87 -5.62 14.12
CA LEU A 146 20.94 -4.92 13.39
C LEU A 146 22.31 -4.98 14.09
N GLY A 147 22.35 -5.46 15.34
CA GLY A 147 23.59 -5.59 16.11
C GLY A 147 24.04 -4.29 16.78
N SER A 148 25.14 -4.40 17.53
CA SER A 148 25.62 -3.32 18.41
C SER A 148 26.17 -2.09 17.67
N ASP A 149 26.74 -2.27 16.48
CA ASP A 149 27.32 -1.17 15.69
C ASP A 149 26.26 -0.20 15.18
N LYS A 150 25.20 -0.74 14.57
CA LYS A 150 24.06 0.05 14.08
C LYS A 150 23.27 0.67 15.22
N TYR A 151 23.11 -0.06 16.33
CA TYR A 151 22.52 0.49 17.55
C TYR A 151 23.29 1.72 18.06
N ARG A 152 24.62 1.64 18.13
CA ARG A 152 25.48 2.76 18.54
C ARG A 152 25.39 3.95 17.58
N LEU A 153 25.26 3.71 16.28
CA LEU A 153 25.11 4.80 15.32
C LEU A 153 23.77 5.55 15.48
N MET A 154 22.69 4.81 15.80
CA MET A 154 21.37 5.40 16.03
C MET A 154 21.27 6.16 17.36
N TYR A 155 21.72 5.54 18.46
CA TYR A 155 21.43 6.01 19.82
C TYR A 155 22.67 6.44 20.61
N GLY A 156 23.86 6.27 20.06
CA GLY A 156 25.14 6.46 20.77
C GLY A 156 25.59 7.90 20.95
N LYS A 157 24.69 8.88 21.07
CA LYS A 157 25.05 10.27 21.41
C LYS A 157 24.43 10.68 22.76
N ASN A 158 25.26 10.61 23.81
CA ASN A 158 25.45 11.62 24.88
C ASN A 158 26.37 11.08 26.01
N GLU A 159 27.71 11.14 25.83
CA GLU A 159 28.70 11.16 26.94
C GLU A 159 29.78 12.23 26.70
N SER A 160 29.39 13.39 26.17
CA SER A 160 30.25 14.58 26.19
C SER A 160 29.42 15.81 26.48
N GLU A 161 29.21 16.06 27.78
CA GLU A 161 29.02 17.36 28.46
C GLU A 161 28.12 17.21 29.71
N ALA A 162 28.70 16.74 30.82
CA ALA A 162 28.33 17.15 32.19
C ALA A 162 29.36 16.64 33.24
N SER A 163 30.24 17.57 33.64
CA SER A 163 30.80 17.78 34.99
C SER A 163 31.50 16.66 35.78
N ASN A 164 32.75 17.00 36.11
CA ASN A 164 33.66 16.51 37.15
C ASN A 164 33.05 16.11 38.52
N ASP A 165 33.79 15.17 39.16
CA ASP A 165 33.96 14.91 40.59
C ASP A 165 32.77 14.41 41.43
N THR A 166 32.82 13.13 41.83
CA THR A 166 33.36 12.69 43.14
C THR A 166 33.20 11.17 43.31
N LYS A 167 34.25 10.53 43.83
CA LYS A 167 34.34 9.10 44.15
C LYS A 167 33.29 8.66 45.18
N THR A 168 32.51 7.63 44.86
CA THR A 168 32.11 6.58 45.82
C THR A 168 31.83 5.27 45.06
N ALA A 169 32.55 4.23 45.45
CA ALA A 169 32.44 2.89 44.89
C ALA A 169 31.11 2.22 45.28
N SER A 170 30.34 1.79 44.28
CA SER A 170 29.32 0.75 44.44
C SER A 170 29.28 -0.10 43.18
N VAL A 171 29.65 -1.36 43.37
CA VAL A 171 29.85 -2.42 42.37
C VAL A 171 28.65 -2.54 41.44
N SER A 172 28.81 -2.04 40.22
CA SER A 172 27.98 -2.40 39.07
C SER A 172 28.87 -3.18 38.11
N LYS A 173 28.55 -4.46 37.91
CA LYS A 173 29.29 -5.38 37.04
C LYS A 173 29.35 -4.80 35.63
N LYS A 174 30.49 -4.21 35.25
CA LYS A 174 30.87 -4.04 33.85
C LYS A 174 31.05 -5.44 33.25
N PRO A 175 30.39 -5.81 32.15
CA PRO A 175 30.85 -6.95 31.37
C PRO A 175 32.20 -6.57 30.77
N ARG A 176 33.17 -7.44 31.03
CA ARG A 176 34.53 -7.42 30.50
C ARG A 176 34.48 -7.75 29.01
N MET A 177 35.35 -7.12 28.23
CA MET A 177 35.57 -7.30 26.79
C MET A 177 35.47 -8.76 26.34
N GLU A 178 34.49 -9.02 25.47
CA GLU A 178 34.45 -9.99 24.36
C GLU A 178 33.17 -9.69 23.52
N ASP A 179 32.92 -8.43 23.14
CA ASP A 179 31.72 -8.05 22.37
C ASP A 179 31.97 -8.22 20.87
N VAL A 180 31.90 -9.46 20.39
CA VAL A 180 31.51 -9.75 19.01
C VAL A 180 30.01 -10.03 19.07
N CYS A 181 29.20 -8.97 19.07
CA CYS A 181 27.73 -9.10 19.09
C CYS A 181 27.21 -9.06 17.65
N GLU A 182 27.25 -10.22 17.00
CA GLU A 182 26.63 -10.49 15.70
C GLU A 182 25.11 -10.27 15.81
N SER A 183 24.56 -9.49 14.88
CA SER A 183 23.11 -9.34 14.72
C SER A 183 22.41 -10.70 14.66
N ASN A 184 21.26 -10.86 15.33
CA ASN A 184 20.51 -12.12 15.23
C ASN A 184 19.78 -12.18 13.88
N PRO A 185 19.92 -13.28 13.11
CA PRO A 185 19.18 -13.45 11.87
C PRO A 185 17.68 -13.69 12.14
N PRO A 186 16.81 -13.44 11.14
CA PRO A 186 15.37 -13.70 11.24
C PRO A 186 15.06 -15.20 11.15
N LEU A 187 15.37 -15.94 12.20
CA LEU A 187 15.12 -17.38 12.27
C LEU A 187 13.62 -17.71 12.20
N LEU A 188 13.28 -18.89 11.67
CA LEU A 188 11.91 -19.41 11.66
C LEU A 188 11.31 -19.47 13.07
N SER A 189 12.11 -19.84 14.08
CA SER A 189 11.73 -19.85 15.50
C SER A 189 11.32 -18.48 16.05
N VAL A 190 11.63 -17.40 15.34
CA VAL A 190 11.21 -16.04 15.66
C VAL A 190 9.97 -15.67 14.85
N ILE A 191 10.06 -15.74 13.52
CA ILE A 191 9.01 -15.28 12.59
C ILE A 191 7.70 -16.08 12.78
N LEU A 192 7.77 -17.40 12.99
CA LEU A 192 6.57 -18.24 13.16
C LEU A 192 5.73 -17.88 14.39
N TYR A 193 6.35 -17.26 15.39
CA TYR A 193 5.69 -16.86 16.65
C TYR A 193 5.32 -15.38 16.70
N MET A 194 5.60 -14.63 15.64
CA MET A 194 5.05 -13.28 15.46
C MET A 194 3.63 -13.36 14.90
N ASN A 195 2.74 -12.51 15.44
CA ASN A 195 1.43 -12.26 14.85
C ASN A 195 1.54 -11.09 13.87
N GLN A 196 0.49 -10.86 13.06
CA GLN A 196 0.50 -9.80 12.05
C GLN A 196 0.81 -8.41 12.63
N LYS A 197 0.26 -8.06 13.81
CA LYS A 197 0.57 -6.79 14.50
C LYS A 197 2.05 -6.64 14.85
N LYS A 198 2.74 -7.71 15.24
CA LYS A 198 4.19 -7.68 15.51
C LYS A 198 4.99 -7.56 14.23
N ILE A 199 4.59 -8.26 13.18
CA ILE A 199 5.27 -8.22 11.88
C ILE A 199 5.18 -6.81 11.29
N THR A 200 3.99 -6.22 11.24
CA THR A 200 3.81 -4.86 10.72
C THR A 200 4.53 -3.82 11.57
N LYS A 201 4.48 -3.96 12.91
CA LYS A 201 5.20 -3.03 13.80
C LYS A 201 6.72 -3.14 13.64
N LEU A 202 7.27 -4.35 13.56
CA LEU A 202 8.70 -4.52 13.35
C LEU A 202 9.13 -4.06 11.94
N LEU A 203 8.29 -4.28 10.93
CA LEU A 203 8.52 -3.75 9.59
C LEU A 203 8.57 -2.22 9.58
N SER A 204 7.68 -1.55 10.33
CA SER A 204 7.76 -0.08 10.49
C SER A 204 9.09 0.36 11.11
N TYR A 205 9.61 -0.38 12.09
CA TYR A 205 10.90 -0.05 12.69
C TYR A 205 12.05 -0.19 11.70
N HIS A 206 12.04 -1.24 10.87
CA HIS A 206 13.04 -1.40 9.83
C HIS A 206 12.99 -0.31 8.77
N ILE A 207 11.82 0.28 8.50
CA ILE A 207 11.70 1.44 7.59
C ILE A 207 12.34 2.67 8.22
N ASP A 208 12.03 2.96 9.49
CA ASP A 208 12.63 4.08 10.22
C ASP A 208 14.17 3.96 10.25
N TRP A 209 14.70 2.76 10.53
CA TRP A 209 16.14 2.51 10.53
C TRP A 209 16.77 2.56 9.15
N LEU A 210 16.04 2.21 8.10
CA LEU A 210 16.54 2.24 6.72
C LEU A 210 16.81 3.68 6.27
N GLU A 211 15.94 4.62 6.67
CA GLU A 211 16.09 6.04 6.33
C GLU A 211 17.29 6.68 7.04
N GLU A 212 17.56 6.30 8.29
CA GLU A 212 18.64 6.88 9.10
C GLU A 212 20.01 6.21 8.90
N LEU A 213 20.05 4.87 8.76
CA LEU A 213 21.31 4.09 8.74
C LEU A 213 21.73 3.60 7.37
N GLY A 214 20.86 3.74 6.37
CA GLY A 214 21.01 3.10 5.07
C GLY A 214 20.84 1.57 5.13
N PHE A 215 20.97 0.93 3.97
CA PHE A 215 20.76 -0.51 3.84
C PHE A 215 21.94 -1.34 4.35
N SER A 216 21.65 -2.49 4.95
CA SER A 216 22.64 -3.52 5.29
C SER A 216 22.11 -4.92 4.95
N HIS A 217 22.99 -5.90 4.81
CA HIS A 217 22.57 -7.29 4.56
C HIS A 217 21.66 -7.84 5.66
N CYS A 218 22.01 -7.64 6.92
CA CYS A 218 21.18 -8.05 8.06
C CYS A 218 19.78 -7.44 7.98
N GLN A 219 19.69 -6.14 7.63
CA GLN A 219 18.40 -5.48 7.45
C GLN A 219 17.62 -6.05 6.26
N GLY A 220 18.30 -6.37 5.15
CA GLY A 220 17.70 -7.01 3.99
C GLY A 220 17.10 -8.38 4.30
N GLU A 221 17.81 -9.21 5.07
CA GLU A 221 17.33 -10.52 5.54
C GLU A 221 16.06 -10.36 6.38
N TRP A 222 16.07 -9.44 7.34
CA TRP A 222 14.91 -9.16 8.19
C TRP A 222 13.72 -8.63 7.39
N LEU A 223 13.95 -7.68 6.48
CA LEU A 223 12.91 -7.16 5.59
C LEU A 223 12.28 -8.28 4.76
N TYR A 224 13.11 -9.14 4.15
CA TYR A 224 12.62 -10.29 3.39
C TYR A 224 11.79 -11.24 4.26
N ALA A 225 12.29 -11.62 5.44
CA ALA A 225 11.59 -12.52 6.34
C ALA A 225 10.27 -11.95 6.86
N LEU A 226 10.21 -10.64 7.14
CA LEU A 226 8.99 -9.95 7.52
C LEU A 226 7.98 -9.89 6.38
N LEU A 227 8.43 -9.67 5.13
CA LEU A 227 7.58 -9.75 3.95
C LEU A 227 7.04 -11.18 3.74
N VAL A 228 7.84 -12.22 3.97
CA VAL A 228 7.35 -13.61 3.98
C VAL A 228 6.29 -13.79 5.08
N GLY A 229 6.50 -13.22 6.26
CA GLY A 229 5.57 -13.22 7.39
C GLY A 229 4.24 -12.48 7.16
N LEU A 230 4.20 -11.51 6.25
CA LEU A 230 3.07 -10.59 6.07
C LEU A 230 1.89 -11.26 5.35
N GLU A 231 0.71 -11.32 5.97
CA GLU A 231 -0.45 -12.01 5.40
C GLU A 231 -1.30 -11.11 4.48
N LYS A 232 -1.92 -11.70 3.44
CA LYS A 232 -2.94 -11.05 2.62
C LYS A 232 -4.35 -11.43 3.12
N PRO A 233 -5.39 -10.58 3.00
CA PRO A 233 -5.36 -9.26 2.36
C PRO A 233 -4.64 -8.20 3.21
N LEU A 234 -3.92 -7.30 2.55
CA LEU A 234 -3.26 -6.17 3.21
C LEU A 234 -4.28 -5.09 3.58
N ASP A 235 -4.15 -4.52 4.77
CA ASP A 235 -4.88 -3.32 5.14
C ASP A 235 -4.24 -2.07 4.47
N PRO A 236 -5.01 -0.97 4.32
CA PRO A 236 -4.53 0.25 3.67
C PRO A 236 -3.26 0.86 4.29
N ASP A 237 -3.09 0.76 5.62
CA ASP A 237 -1.93 1.31 6.31
C ASP A 237 -0.68 0.48 6.01
N THR A 238 -0.81 -0.84 5.98
CA THR A 238 0.27 -1.74 5.54
C THR A 238 0.63 -1.50 4.07
N CYS A 239 -0.34 -1.27 3.19
CA CYS A 239 -0.06 -0.86 1.80
C CYS A 239 0.74 0.45 1.76
N ALA A 240 0.34 1.47 2.54
CA ALA A 240 1.08 2.72 2.63
C ALA A 240 2.51 2.52 3.16
N MET A 241 2.69 1.65 4.15
CA MET A 241 4.00 1.29 4.70
C MET A 241 4.92 0.62 3.66
N LEU A 242 4.41 -0.33 2.87
CA LEU A 242 5.18 -0.95 1.80
C LEU A 242 5.58 0.05 0.72
N ARG A 243 4.74 1.04 0.43
CA ARG A 243 5.06 2.13 -0.50
C ARG A 243 6.18 3.02 0.02
N ILE A 244 6.19 3.34 1.32
CA ILE A 244 7.29 4.08 1.95
C ILE A 244 8.59 3.28 1.84
N LEU A 245 8.56 1.98 2.19
CA LEU A 245 9.71 1.10 2.03
C LEU A 245 10.25 1.08 0.59
N SER A 246 9.36 0.96 -0.41
CA SER A 246 9.77 0.98 -1.83
C SER A 246 10.44 2.28 -2.23
N ARG A 247 9.94 3.44 -1.76
CA ARG A 247 10.57 4.74 -2.03
C ARG A 247 11.97 4.79 -1.46
N SER A 248 12.14 4.41 -0.20
CA SER A 248 13.44 4.42 0.49
C SER A 248 14.43 3.44 -0.15
N CYS A 249 13.98 2.23 -0.52
CA CYS A 249 14.79 1.27 -1.28
C CYS A 249 15.17 1.79 -2.68
N SER A 250 14.25 2.44 -3.38
CA SER A 250 14.50 3.01 -4.73
C SER A 250 15.50 4.16 -4.68
N LYS A 251 15.47 4.98 -3.62
CA LYS A 251 16.44 6.03 -3.35
C LYS A 251 17.83 5.45 -3.09
N LEU A 252 17.93 4.51 -2.16
CA LEU A 252 19.20 3.85 -1.83
C LEU A 252 19.82 3.14 -3.04
N ARG A 253 18.99 2.48 -3.86
CA ARG A 253 19.44 1.87 -5.13
C ARG A 253 20.09 2.88 -6.08
N ASN A 254 19.55 4.11 -6.14
CA ASN A 254 20.06 5.17 -6.99
C ASN A 254 21.30 5.87 -6.44
N GLU A 255 21.56 5.76 -5.14
CA GLU A 255 22.78 6.25 -4.50
C GLU A 255 23.99 5.31 -4.70
N LEU A 256 23.75 4.05 -5.11
CA LEU A 256 24.83 3.08 -5.39
C LEU A 256 25.74 3.57 -6.52
N THR A 257 27.04 3.35 -6.43
CA THR A 257 28.00 3.83 -7.44
C THR A 257 28.22 2.85 -8.60
N SER A 258 28.03 1.55 -8.36
CA SER A 258 28.33 0.47 -9.31
C SER A 258 27.17 -0.52 -9.44
N ALA A 259 27.00 -1.09 -10.64
CA ALA A 259 26.05 -2.17 -10.89
C ALA A 259 26.45 -3.49 -10.22
N ASP A 260 27.72 -3.64 -9.84
CA ASP A 260 28.23 -4.82 -9.12
C ASP A 260 28.11 -4.69 -7.59
N HIS A 261 27.47 -3.62 -7.10
CA HIS A 261 27.32 -3.39 -5.68
C HIS A 261 26.49 -4.49 -5.02
N GLU A 262 26.95 -4.99 -3.88
CA GLU A 262 26.33 -6.13 -3.17
C GLU A 262 24.85 -5.93 -2.82
N TYR A 263 24.45 -4.69 -2.52
CA TYR A 263 23.07 -4.31 -2.19
C TYR A 263 22.12 -4.17 -3.38
N LEU A 264 22.63 -4.14 -4.62
CA LEU A 264 21.76 -3.93 -5.78
C LEU A 264 20.72 -5.05 -5.93
N LYS A 265 21.17 -6.32 -5.86
CA LYS A 265 20.28 -7.48 -5.99
C LYS A 265 19.26 -7.56 -4.83
N PRO A 266 19.65 -7.43 -3.54
CA PRO A 266 18.69 -7.37 -2.44
C PRO A 266 17.65 -6.26 -2.55
N LEU A 267 18.06 -5.04 -2.93
CA LEU A 267 17.13 -3.92 -3.11
C LEU A 267 16.14 -4.20 -4.24
N ASN A 268 16.63 -4.67 -5.38
CA ASN A 268 15.79 -5.05 -6.52
C ASN A 268 14.82 -6.20 -6.17
N LEU A 269 15.23 -7.15 -5.34
CA LEU A 269 14.37 -8.23 -4.84
C LEU A 269 13.21 -7.67 -4.01
N ILE A 270 13.50 -6.82 -3.02
CA ILE A 270 12.49 -6.21 -2.14
C ILE A 270 11.49 -5.39 -2.97
N LEU A 271 11.99 -4.56 -3.88
CA LEU A 271 11.14 -3.76 -4.77
C LEU A 271 10.21 -4.65 -5.62
N SER A 272 10.76 -5.71 -6.21
CA SER A 272 10.00 -6.66 -7.05
C SER A 272 8.90 -7.37 -6.26
N ILE A 273 9.19 -7.81 -5.03
CA ILE A 273 8.21 -8.42 -4.14
C ILE A 273 7.08 -7.44 -3.82
N ILE A 274 7.40 -6.19 -3.47
CA ILE A 274 6.38 -5.20 -3.13
C ILE A 274 5.50 -4.88 -4.35
N SER A 275 6.08 -4.69 -5.52
CA SER A 275 5.33 -4.29 -6.71
C SER A 275 4.51 -5.42 -7.34
N GLU A 276 5.10 -6.60 -7.49
CA GLU A 276 4.49 -7.72 -8.21
C GLU A 276 3.75 -8.67 -7.27
N TYR A 277 4.35 -9.02 -6.11
CA TYR A 277 3.70 -9.93 -5.18
C TYR A 277 2.65 -9.23 -4.32
N PHE A 278 2.89 -8.02 -3.81
CA PHE A 278 1.93 -7.28 -2.98
C PHE A 278 1.07 -6.28 -3.77
N ASP A 279 1.07 -6.39 -5.09
CA ASP A 279 0.21 -5.65 -6.02
C ASP A 279 0.39 -4.11 -5.98
N GLN A 280 1.51 -3.60 -5.43
CA GLN A 280 1.86 -2.17 -5.45
C GLN A 280 2.53 -1.80 -6.79
N LYS A 281 1.82 -2.03 -7.90
CA LYS A 281 2.39 -1.94 -9.26
C LYS A 281 2.98 -0.58 -9.61
N ASP A 282 2.50 0.48 -8.99
CA ASP A 282 3.00 1.84 -9.22
C ASP A 282 4.37 2.10 -8.56
N MET A 283 4.83 1.19 -7.70
CA MET A 283 6.18 1.18 -7.10
C MET A 283 7.15 0.29 -7.89
N SER A 284 7.07 0.34 -9.23
CA SER A 284 7.93 -0.44 -10.13
C SER A 284 8.57 0.43 -11.21
N ASP A 285 9.74 0.01 -11.70
CA ASP A 285 10.45 0.68 -12.79
C ASP A 285 9.59 0.80 -14.06
N ASN A 286 8.85 -0.26 -14.39
CA ASN A 286 7.95 -0.33 -15.55
C ASN A 286 6.80 0.68 -15.50
N PHE A 287 6.33 1.07 -14.31
CA PHE A 287 5.18 1.95 -14.19
C PHE A 287 5.49 3.38 -14.62
N ILE A 288 6.66 3.88 -14.25
CA ILE A 288 7.07 5.25 -14.55
C ILE A 288 7.49 5.40 -16.01
N ASP A 289 8.16 4.40 -16.60
CA ASP A 289 8.52 4.40 -18.02
C ASP A 289 7.30 4.52 -18.94
N ASN A 290 6.15 3.98 -18.52
CA ASN A 290 4.90 4.06 -19.25
C ASN A 290 4.14 5.39 -19.06
N LYS A 291 4.48 6.23 -18.06
CA LYS A 291 3.87 7.56 -17.87
C LYS A 291 4.49 8.62 -18.81
N PHE A 292 5.66 8.33 -19.40
CA PHE A 292 6.40 9.24 -20.29
C PHE A 292 6.51 8.77 -21.75
N LYS A 293 5.79 7.70 -22.12
CA LYS A 293 5.57 7.27 -23.51
C LYS A 293 4.16 7.63 -23.97
#